data_AF-A0AAT9H7C3-F1
#
_entry.id   AF-A0AAT9H7C3-F1
#
_cell.length_a   1.000
_cell.length_b   1.000
_cell.length_c   1.000
_cell.angle_alpha   90.00
_cell.angle_beta   90.00
_cell.angle_gamma   90.00
#
_symmetry.space_group_name_H-M   'P 1'
#
loop_
_entity.id
_entity.type
_entity.pdbx_description
1 polymer ?
#
loop_
_entity_poly.entity_id
_entity_poly.type
_entity_poly.pdbx_seq_one_letter_code
_entity_poly.pdbx_strand_id
1 'polypeptide(L)'
;MKEQLIADLAPYLENYDRIKEPLTQVFRQNNTLSTTEKEIFEEASRAWEAYLVSTDGQELKFLISESDLPGIQQKLKSIFDSKVFEILKILLEKTGLDAGSFSIGLNIEAEFFLGFTVTIGLALGVGINKGVSSCEFLSVGLTEGIDEGVLVGVQFGLWSNAPADLGGFSLATEVDLGLGVEIATKVVYEAKGSSKILGVTAEIGVGEEDGVNEQEIYTFVFGTQDLGGFFRKTYQTERSNLLIIESIKCIHPKNDGTGDENEIFFTFRADNITNPYYYPTYDYMSMKEGYTWNCGRSIWFDETIEIFLYDDDGNGVRDSDIITEDPIRINVLDFKSTPSKVYKIDYKDGLDNIEYEITATLIANHK
;
A
#
# COMPACT_ATOMS: atom_id res chain seq x y z
N MET A 1 -5.22 23.75 -7.56
CA MET A 1 -4.09 23.14 -6.83
C MET A 1 -2.81 23.89 -7.21
N LYS A 2 -1.86 24.15 -6.29
CA LYS A 2 -0.61 24.85 -6.64
C LYS A 2 0.27 23.94 -7.52
N GLU A 3 1.01 24.53 -8.47
CA GLU A 3 1.94 23.83 -9.37
C GLU A 3 2.96 22.93 -8.63
N GLN A 4 3.31 23.28 -7.40
CA GLN A 4 4.28 22.52 -6.60
C GLN A 4 3.78 21.12 -6.23
N LEU A 5 2.54 20.98 -5.75
CA LEU A 5 2.01 19.67 -5.37
C LEU A 5 1.86 18.74 -6.57
N ILE A 6 1.51 19.30 -7.73
CA ILE A 6 1.50 18.59 -9.01
C ILE A 6 2.92 18.07 -9.33
N ALA A 7 3.94 18.92 -9.19
CA ALA A 7 5.33 18.53 -9.42
C ALA A 7 5.81 17.45 -8.42
N ASP A 8 5.41 17.52 -7.15
CA ASP A 8 5.77 16.55 -6.12
C ASP A 8 5.09 15.18 -6.36
N LEU A 9 3.90 15.17 -6.95
CA LEU A 9 3.14 13.96 -7.28
C LEU A 9 3.50 13.35 -8.64
N ALA A 10 4.07 14.13 -9.56
CA ALA A 10 4.39 13.70 -10.91
C ALA A 10 5.20 12.40 -11.00
N PRO A 11 6.24 12.15 -10.16
CA PRO A 11 6.99 10.89 -10.23
C PRO A 11 6.14 9.65 -9.95
N TYR A 12 5.13 9.76 -9.08
CA TYR A 12 4.22 8.66 -8.74
C TYR A 12 3.20 8.41 -9.85
N LEU A 13 2.68 9.48 -10.45
CA LEU A 13 1.76 9.41 -11.58
C LEU A 13 2.45 8.83 -12.83
N GLU A 14 3.66 9.31 -13.14
CA GLU A 14 4.47 8.79 -14.25
C GLU A 14 4.83 7.32 -14.04
N ASN A 15 5.13 6.92 -12.80
CA ASN A 15 5.37 5.51 -12.51
C ASN A 15 4.10 4.69 -12.70
N TYR A 16 2.98 5.11 -12.10
CA TYR A 16 1.68 4.47 -12.26
C TYR A 16 1.34 4.26 -13.74
N ASP A 17 1.48 5.30 -14.58
CA ASP A 17 1.18 5.22 -16.01
C ASP A 17 2.03 4.20 -16.77
N ARG A 18 3.24 3.91 -16.28
CA ARG A 18 4.12 2.91 -16.87
C ARG A 18 3.79 1.49 -16.44
N ILE A 19 3.22 1.32 -15.25
CA ILE A 19 2.95 0.00 -14.65
C ILE A 19 1.49 -0.41 -14.78
N LYS A 20 0.57 0.53 -15.02
CA LYS A 20 -0.85 0.25 -15.14
C LYS A 20 -1.09 -0.75 -16.25
N GLU A 21 -2.01 -1.66 -16.00
CA GLU A 21 -2.45 -2.62 -16.99
C GLU A 21 -3.83 -2.21 -17.52
N PRO A 22 -4.29 -2.78 -18.63
CA PRO A 22 -5.65 -2.50 -19.09
C PRO A 22 -6.68 -3.00 -18.06
N LEU A 23 -7.59 -2.10 -17.66
CA LEU A 23 -8.79 -2.43 -16.92
C LEU A 23 -9.50 -3.63 -17.55
N THR A 24 -9.49 -4.76 -16.85
CA THR A 24 -10.36 -5.87 -17.17
C THR A 24 -11.54 -5.77 -16.24
N GLN A 25 -12.68 -5.28 -16.72
CA GLN A 25 -13.83 -5.07 -15.85
C GLN A 25 -14.21 -6.35 -15.11
N VAL A 26 -14.25 -6.29 -13.78
CA VAL A 26 -14.70 -7.39 -12.94
C VAL A 26 -15.76 -6.85 -11.98
N PHE A 27 -16.98 -6.70 -12.47
CA PHE A 27 -18.11 -6.32 -11.64
C PHE A 27 -18.33 -7.35 -10.52
N ARG A 28 -18.13 -6.92 -9.27
CA ARG A 28 -18.34 -7.73 -8.06
C ARG A 28 -19.37 -7.07 -7.15
N GLN A 29 -20.61 -7.02 -7.61
CA GLN A 29 -21.74 -6.58 -6.79
C GLN A 29 -22.23 -7.75 -5.94
N ASN A 30 -22.03 -7.70 -4.62
CA ASN A 30 -22.80 -8.46 -3.59
C ASN A 30 -22.27 -8.30 -2.15
N ASN A 31 -21.26 -7.47 -1.90
CA ASN A 31 -20.78 -7.26 -0.54
C ASN A 31 -21.66 -6.27 0.22
N THR A 32 -21.98 -6.61 1.47
CA THR A 32 -22.67 -5.72 2.41
C THR A 32 -21.77 -5.55 3.62
N LEU A 33 -21.66 -4.32 4.12
CA LEU A 33 -20.93 -4.07 5.36
C LEU A 33 -21.62 -4.77 6.53
N SER A 34 -20.84 -5.42 7.37
CA SER A 34 -21.25 -5.84 8.70
C SER A 34 -21.66 -4.63 9.55
N THR A 35 -22.47 -4.89 10.59
CA THR A 35 -22.86 -3.85 11.54
C THR A 35 -21.65 -3.13 12.14
N THR A 36 -20.60 -3.87 12.49
CA THR A 36 -19.37 -3.32 13.07
C THR A 36 -18.64 -2.40 12.09
N GLU A 37 -18.53 -2.77 10.82
CA GLU A 37 -17.89 -1.93 9.80
C GLU A 37 -18.65 -0.62 9.60
N LYS A 38 -20.00 -0.67 9.59
CA LYS A 38 -20.83 0.54 9.51
C LYS A 38 -20.59 1.47 10.69
N GLU A 39 -20.61 0.93 11.92
CA GLU A 39 -20.32 1.71 13.13
C GLU A 39 -18.94 2.37 13.09
N ILE A 40 -17.93 1.67 12.54
CA ILE A 40 -16.58 2.21 12.38
C ILE A 40 -16.55 3.39 11.41
N PHE A 41 -17.16 3.26 10.23
CA PHE A 41 -17.15 4.35 9.24
C PHE A 41 -18.00 5.55 9.66
N GLU A 42 -19.14 5.32 10.31
CA GLU A 42 -19.96 6.40 10.89
C GLU A 42 -19.18 7.16 11.96
N GLU A 43 -18.49 6.45 12.86
CA GLU A 43 -17.66 7.06 13.89
C GLU A 43 -16.43 7.76 13.29
N ALA A 44 -15.80 7.20 12.27
CA ALA A 44 -14.66 7.81 11.58
C ALA A 44 -15.06 9.15 10.93
N SER A 45 -16.21 9.18 10.26
CA SER A 45 -16.81 10.40 9.70
C SER A 45 -17.02 11.47 10.79
N ARG A 46 -17.71 11.10 11.88
CA ARG A 46 -17.99 11.99 13.00
C ARG A 46 -16.70 12.52 13.65
N ALA A 47 -15.71 11.66 13.86
CA ALA A 47 -14.43 12.04 14.45
C ALA A 47 -13.63 12.98 13.55
N TRP A 48 -13.70 12.77 12.23
CA TRP A 48 -13.07 13.64 11.24
C TRP A 48 -13.70 15.03 11.19
N GLU A 49 -15.02 15.14 11.20
CA GLU A 49 -15.70 16.44 11.29
C GLU A 49 -15.27 17.21 12.55
N ALA A 50 -15.22 16.52 13.69
CA ALA A 50 -14.74 17.11 14.95
C ALA A 50 -13.25 17.51 14.87
N TYR A 51 -12.41 16.67 14.24
CA TYR A 51 -11.00 16.96 14.01
C TYR A 51 -10.83 18.23 13.19
N LEU A 52 -11.59 18.39 12.10
CA LEU A 52 -11.52 19.56 11.21
C LEU A 52 -11.95 20.89 11.87
N VAL A 53 -12.59 20.86 13.04
CA VAL A 53 -12.92 22.05 13.85
C VAL A 53 -11.86 22.32 14.93
N SER A 54 -11.03 21.32 15.26
CA SER A 54 -9.94 21.47 16.24
C SER A 54 -8.77 22.32 15.71
N THR A 55 -7.88 22.75 16.61
CA THR A 55 -6.66 23.49 16.23
C THR A 55 -5.80 22.70 15.25
N ASP A 56 -5.60 21.41 15.48
CA ASP A 56 -4.80 20.55 14.60
C ASP A 56 -5.44 20.41 13.21
N GLY A 57 -6.77 20.25 13.14
CA GLY A 57 -7.47 20.17 11.86
C GLY A 57 -7.51 21.48 11.09
N GLN A 58 -7.54 22.63 11.77
CA GLN A 58 -7.40 23.94 11.12
C GLN A 58 -5.99 24.15 10.56
N GLU A 59 -4.96 23.66 11.26
CA GLU A 59 -3.60 23.65 10.74
C GLU A 59 -3.46 22.73 9.53
N LEU A 60 -4.05 21.53 9.56
CA LEU A 60 -4.08 20.65 8.39
C LEU A 60 -4.76 21.31 7.18
N LYS A 61 -5.91 21.98 7.38
CA LYS A 61 -6.57 22.76 6.32
C LYS A 61 -5.67 23.84 5.74
N PHE A 62 -4.91 24.53 6.59
CA PHE A 62 -3.95 25.53 6.13
C PHE A 62 -2.86 24.89 5.27
N LEU A 63 -2.25 23.79 5.71
CA LEU A 63 -1.21 23.07 4.96
C LEU A 63 -1.72 22.57 3.60
N ILE A 64 -2.95 22.04 3.55
CA ILE A 64 -3.63 21.67 2.31
C ILE A 64 -3.76 22.89 1.38
N SER A 65 -4.25 24.02 1.91
CA SER A 65 -4.41 25.25 1.12
C SER A 65 -3.09 25.81 0.60
N GLU A 66 -2.01 25.59 1.35
CA GLU A 66 -0.65 25.97 0.95
C GLU A 66 0.00 24.94 0.02
N SER A 67 -0.63 23.78 -0.18
CA SER A 67 -0.07 22.65 -0.94
C SER A 67 1.28 22.18 -0.37
N ASP A 68 1.43 22.23 0.96
CA ASP A 68 2.63 21.82 1.68
C ASP A 68 2.58 20.31 1.97
N LEU A 69 3.02 19.51 0.99
CA LEU A 69 3.00 18.05 1.09
C LEU A 69 3.79 17.53 2.32
N PRO A 70 5.03 17.96 2.59
CA PRO A 70 5.74 17.56 3.80
C PRO A 70 4.98 17.88 5.10
N GLY A 71 4.37 19.07 5.18
CA GLY A 71 3.54 19.46 6.32
C GLY A 71 2.30 18.59 6.46
N ILE A 72 1.60 18.29 5.36
CA ILE A 72 0.44 17.39 5.34
C ILE A 72 0.83 16.00 5.86
N GLN A 73 1.90 15.41 5.34
CA GLN A 73 2.41 14.12 5.79
C GLN A 73 2.71 14.13 7.28
N GLN A 74 3.43 15.16 7.76
CA GLN A 74 3.74 15.31 9.18
C GLN A 74 2.49 15.37 10.05
N LYS A 75 1.42 16.06 9.61
CA LYS A 75 0.17 16.11 10.37
C LYS A 75 -0.58 14.78 10.37
N LEU A 76 -0.63 14.10 9.23
CA LEU A 76 -1.24 12.77 9.13
C LEU A 76 -0.56 11.76 10.06
N LYS A 77 0.77 11.80 10.24
CA LYS A 77 1.48 10.92 11.20
C LYS A 77 0.92 10.99 12.61
N SER A 78 0.49 12.16 13.03
CA SER A 78 -0.01 12.44 14.39
C SER A 78 -1.54 12.45 14.49
N ILE A 79 -2.27 12.17 13.40
CA ILE A 79 -3.72 12.37 13.37
C ILE A 79 -4.45 11.58 14.46
N PHE A 80 -4.01 10.33 14.69
CA PHE A 80 -4.57 9.47 15.71
C PHE A 80 -4.14 9.84 17.12
N ASP A 81 -3.17 10.73 17.33
CA ASP A 81 -2.87 11.24 18.68
C ASP A 81 -3.96 12.19 19.19
N SER A 82 -4.82 12.68 18.30
CA SER A 82 -5.95 13.52 18.66
C SER A 82 -7.03 12.73 19.41
N LYS A 83 -7.46 13.30 20.54
CA LYS A 83 -8.49 12.70 21.40
C LYS A 83 -9.85 12.51 20.73
N VAL A 84 -10.09 13.21 19.61
CA VAL A 84 -11.35 13.08 18.86
C VAL A 84 -11.53 11.69 18.26
N PHE A 85 -10.44 10.94 18.03
CA PHE A 85 -10.45 9.58 17.48
C PHE A 85 -10.46 8.47 18.55
N GLU A 86 -10.58 8.79 19.84
CA GLU A 86 -10.52 7.76 20.90
C GLU A 86 -11.65 6.72 20.82
N ILE A 87 -12.87 7.15 20.48
CA ILE A 87 -14.00 6.23 20.33
C ILE A 87 -13.78 5.32 19.11
N LEU A 88 -13.30 5.89 17.99
CA LEU A 88 -12.93 5.11 16.81
C LEU A 88 -11.91 4.03 17.14
N LYS A 89 -10.83 4.37 17.86
CA LYS A 89 -9.81 3.38 18.29
C LYS A 89 -10.43 2.23 19.07
N ILE A 90 -11.35 2.51 20.01
CA ILE A 90 -12.05 1.49 20.79
C ILE A 90 -12.93 0.59 19.90
N LEU A 91 -13.55 1.13 18.84
CA LEU A 91 -14.30 0.33 17.87
C LEU A 91 -13.37 -0.55 17.03
N LEU A 92 -12.25 -0.01 16.57
CA LEU A 92 -11.25 -0.75 15.79
C LEU A 92 -10.70 -1.96 16.54
N GLU A 93 -10.60 -1.89 17.87
CA GLU A 93 -10.21 -3.03 18.72
C GLU A 93 -11.21 -4.20 18.69
N LYS A 94 -12.47 -3.97 18.29
CA LYS A 94 -13.54 -4.98 18.29
C LYS A 94 -13.73 -5.68 16.96
N THR A 95 -12.98 -5.30 15.93
CA THR A 95 -13.13 -5.79 14.55
C THR A 95 -12.79 -7.28 14.40
N GLY A 96 -11.94 -7.84 15.26
CA GLY A 96 -11.41 -9.19 15.08
C GLY A 96 -10.45 -9.31 13.89
N LEU A 97 -10.01 -8.19 13.31
CA LEU A 97 -9.01 -8.13 12.26
C LEU A 97 -7.62 -8.19 12.90
N ASP A 98 -7.23 -9.37 13.37
CA ASP A 98 -6.01 -9.55 14.15
C ASP A 98 -4.77 -9.02 13.41
N ALA A 99 -4.66 -9.25 12.10
CA ALA A 99 -3.56 -8.73 11.26
C ALA A 99 -3.91 -7.50 10.41
N GLY A 100 -5.11 -6.93 10.56
CA GLY A 100 -5.61 -5.89 9.66
C GLY A 100 -5.09 -4.48 9.97
N SER A 101 -5.57 -3.52 9.20
CA SER A 101 -5.28 -2.10 9.41
C SER A 101 -6.48 -1.20 9.17
N PHE A 102 -6.40 0.01 9.71
CA PHE A 102 -7.33 1.09 9.42
C PHE A 102 -6.56 2.32 8.94
N SER A 103 -7.01 2.95 7.85
CA SER A 103 -6.35 4.10 7.25
C SER A 103 -7.20 5.37 7.28
N ILE A 104 -6.53 6.50 7.42
CA ILE A 104 -7.07 7.82 7.08
C ILE A 104 -6.17 8.40 5.99
N GLY A 105 -6.76 8.67 4.83
CA GLY A 105 -6.11 9.27 3.68
C GLY A 105 -6.80 10.57 3.27
N LEU A 106 -6.02 11.52 2.79
CA LEU A 106 -6.52 12.71 2.11
C LEU A 106 -6.57 12.42 0.61
N ASN A 107 -7.76 12.51 0.04
CA ASN A 107 -7.94 12.44 -1.41
C ASN A 107 -7.65 13.80 -2.00
N ILE A 108 -6.70 13.83 -2.90
CA ILE A 108 -6.32 14.97 -3.72
C ILE A 108 -6.61 14.55 -5.15
N GLU A 109 -7.63 15.17 -5.74
CA GLU A 109 -7.86 14.98 -7.16
C GLU A 109 -6.84 15.80 -7.96
N ALA A 110 -6.04 15.08 -8.75
CA ALA A 110 -5.06 15.69 -9.61
C ALA A 110 -5.57 15.60 -11.05
N GLU A 111 -6.09 16.71 -11.54
CA GLU A 111 -6.57 16.84 -12.93
C GLU A 111 -5.38 16.68 -13.90
N PHE A 112 -5.16 15.45 -14.36
CA PHE A 112 -4.16 15.13 -15.37
C PHE A 112 -4.82 14.43 -16.55
N PHE A 113 -5.59 15.15 -17.38
CA PHE A 113 -6.18 14.68 -18.66
C PHE A 113 -7.01 13.36 -18.66
N LEU A 114 -7.05 12.59 -17.56
CA LEU A 114 -7.55 11.21 -17.45
C LEU A 114 -8.15 10.90 -16.05
N GLY A 115 -8.43 11.89 -15.19
CA GLY A 115 -9.15 11.66 -13.93
C GLY A 115 -8.37 10.82 -12.90
N PHE A 116 -7.20 11.29 -12.47
CA PHE A 116 -6.43 10.63 -11.41
C PHE A 116 -6.85 11.11 -10.03
N THR A 117 -7.06 10.17 -9.12
CA THR A 117 -7.19 10.44 -7.69
C THR A 117 -5.89 10.05 -7.00
N VAL A 118 -5.32 10.94 -6.20
CA VAL A 118 -4.19 10.62 -5.35
C VAL A 118 -4.63 10.64 -3.89
N THR A 119 -4.48 9.54 -3.18
CA THR A 119 -4.75 9.44 -1.74
C THR A 119 -3.43 9.42 -0.99
N ILE A 120 -3.21 10.35 -0.07
CA ILE A 120 -2.02 10.37 0.79
C ILE A 120 -2.48 10.13 2.22
N GLY A 121 -1.96 9.10 2.87
CA GLY A 121 -2.56 8.65 4.13
C GLY A 121 -1.60 7.99 5.10
N LEU A 122 -2.16 7.74 6.28
CA LEU A 122 -1.56 6.91 7.32
C LEU A 122 -2.48 5.72 7.57
N ALA A 123 -1.94 4.52 7.56
CA ALA A 123 -2.60 3.31 8.04
C ALA A 123 -2.04 2.92 9.41
N LEU A 124 -2.89 2.42 10.29
CA LEU A 124 -2.56 1.90 11.62
C LEU A 124 -2.97 0.44 11.72
N GLY A 125 -2.16 -0.38 12.38
CA GLY A 125 -2.51 -1.76 12.71
C GLY A 125 -3.69 -1.79 13.68
N VAL A 126 -4.66 -2.66 13.42
CA VAL A 126 -5.80 -2.92 14.31
C VAL A 126 -5.70 -4.33 14.91
N GLY A 127 -6.68 -4.76 15.70
CA GLY A 127 -6.70 -6.12 16.27
C GLY A 127 -5.54 -6.38 17.24
N ILE A 128 -4.67 -7.35 16.93
CA ILE A 128 -3.48 -7.65 17.76
C ILE A 128 -2.32 -6.69 17.51
N ASN A 129 -2.32 -5.98 16.38
CA ASN A 129 -1.28 -5.02 15.98
C ASN A 129 -1.48 -3.60 16.52
N LYS A 130 -2.54 -3.37 17.32
CA LYS A 130 -2.90 -2.19 18.15
C LYS A 130 -2.05 -0.92 18.03
N GLY A 131 -2.01 -0.30 16.86
CA GLY A 131 -1.22 0.93 16.62
C GLY A 131 0.30 0.77 16.87
N VAL A 132 0.78 -0.47 17.01
CA VAL A 132 2.19 -0.83 17.14
C VAL A 132 2.88 -0.74 15.78
N SER A 133 2.13 -1.00 14.72
CA SER A 133 2.51 -0.73 13.34
C SER A 133 1.67 0.41 12.77
N SER A 134 2.30 1.31 12.04
CA SER A 134 1.63 2.32 11.24
C SER A 134 2.41 2.57 9.98
N CYS A 135 1.80 2.76 8.81
CA CYS A 135 2.55 3.10 7.60
C CYS A 135 2.05 4.39 6.97
N GLU A 136 2.97 5.13 6.36
CA GLU A 136 2.59 6.14 5.39
C GLU A 136 2.43 5.48 4.03
N PHE A 137 1.38 5.88 3.31
CA PHE A 137 1.14 5.42 1.96
C PHE A 137 0.70 6.57 1.06
N LEU A 138 0.90 6.36 -0.24
CA LEU A 138 0.31 7.14 -1.30
C LEU A 138 -0.34 6.17 -2.27
N SER A 139 -1.60 6.35 -2.59
CA SER A 139 -2.31 5.56 -3.59
C SER A 139 -2.62 6.43 -4.79
N VAL A 140 -2.32 5.94 -5.99
CA VAL A 140 -2.74 6.56 -7.25
C VAL A 140 -3.87 5.70 -7.81
N GLY A 141 -5.04 6.30 -7.94
CA GLY A 141 -6.23 5.72 -8.55
C GLY A 141 -6.50 6.34 -9.92
N LEU A 142 -6.87 5.50 -10.89
CA LEU A 142 -7.42 5.94 -12.17
C LEU A 142 -8.90 5.57 -12.22
N THR A 143 -9.76 6.57 -12.41
CA THR A 143 -11.20 6.37 -12.59
C THR A 143 -11.59 6.76 -14.01
N GLU A 144 -12.18 5.83 -14.77
CA GLU A 144 -12.69 6.15 -16.10
C GLU A 144 -14.03 6.90 -16.00
N GLY A 145 -14.11 8.10 -16.59
CA GLY A 145 -15.39 8.80 -16.81
C GLY A 145 -15.75 9.95 -15.86
N ILE A 146 -14.81 10.41 -15.01
CA ILE A 146 -15.01 11.57 -14.13
C ILE A 146 -15.03 12.88 -14.94
N ASP A 147 -16.04 13.71 -14.69
CA ASP A 147 -16.12 15.11 -15.13
C ASP A 147 -15.46 16.04 -14.09
N GLU A 148 -14.81 17.09 -14.60
CA GLU A 148 -14.00 18.11 -13.91
C GLU A 148 -14.45 18.49 -12.47
N GLY A 149 -13.55 18.28 -11.48
CA GLY A 149 -13.69 18.82 -10.13
C GLY A 149 -12.34 18.99 -9.41
N VAL A 150 -12.17 20.07 -8.64
CA VAL A 150 -11.09 20.17 -7.65
C VAL A 150 -11.63 19.62 -6.34
N LEU A 151 -11.46 18.31 -6.13
CA LEU A 151 -11.92 17.66 -4.93
C LEU A 151 -10.81 17.44 -3.92
N VAL A 152 -11.05 17.89 -2.68
CA VAL A 152 -10.26 17.49 -1.51
C VAL A 152 -11.20 16.78 -0.54
N GLY A 153 -11.09 15.46 -0.48
CA GLY A 153 -11.88 14.60 0.39
C GLY A 153 -11.04 13.86 1.42
N VAL A 154 -11.69 13.07 2.27
CA VAL A 154 -11.03 12.09 3.13
C VAL A 154 -11.46 10.68 2.72
N GLN A 155 -10.52 9.75 2.69
CA GLN A 155 -10.76 8.32 2.54
C GLN A 155 -10.47 7.63 3.88
N PHE A 156 -11.42 6.87 4.36
CA PHE A 156 -11.22 5.89 5.42
C PHE A 156 -11.11 4.51 4.79
N GLY A 157 -10.19 3.69 5.27
CA GLY A 157 -10.05 2.32 4.81
C GLY A 157 -9.99 1.34 5.97
N LEU A 158 -10.69 0.22 5.86
CA LEU A 158 -10.56 -0.92 6.76
C LEU A 158 -10.05 -2.12 5.95
N TRP A 159 -8.89 -2.63 6.34
CA TRP A 159 -8.11 -3.57 5.55
C TRP A 159 -7.88 -4.88 6.29
N SER A 160 -7.87 -5.98 5.56
CA SER A 160 -7.45 -7.29 6.07
C SER A 160 -5.93 -7.43 6.16
N ASN A 161 -5.19 -6.54 5.48
CA ASN A 161 -3.73 -6.48 5.47
C ASN A 161 -3.19 -5.56 6.58
N ALA A 162 -2.00 -5.88 7.08
CA ALA A 162 -1.27 -5.00 7.97
C ALA A 162 -0.84 -3.72 7.23
N PRO A 163 -0.56 -2.60 7.93
CA PRO A 163 -0.24 -1.33 7.27
C PRO A 163 0.90 -1.44 6.25
N ALA A 164 1.96 -2.17 6.61
CA ALA A 164 3.12 -2.36 5.74
C ALA A 164 2.76 -2.99 4.39
N ASP A 165 1.73 -3.82 4.37
CA ASP A 165 1.41 -4.76 3.30
C ASP A 165 0.23 -4.26 2.44
N LEU A 166 -0.10 -2.97 2.52
CA LEU A 166 -1.08 -2.29 1.66
C LEU A 166 -0.55 -1.99 0.26
N GLY A 167 0.74 -2.20 0.01
CA GLY A 167 1.40 -1.83 -1.23
C GLY A 167 0.97 -2.68 -2.42
N GLY A 168 1.07 -2.10 -3.62
CA GLY A 168 0.83 -2.79 -4.89
C GLY A 168 -0.49 -2.46 -5.58
N PHE A 169 -0.83 -3.28 -6.58
CA PHE A 169 -2.04 -3.13 -7.38
C PHE A 169 -3.27 -3.70 -6.69
N SER A 170 -4.35 -2.94 -6.75
CA SER A 170 -5.69 -3.36 -6.34
C SER A 170 -6.75 -2.80 -7.28
N LEU A 171 -7.90 -3.45 -7.28
CA LEU A 171 -9.11 -2.99 -7.97
C LEU A 171 -10.14 -2.58 -6.93
N ALA A 172 -10.81 -1.46 -7.14
CA ALA A 172 -11.89 -1.00 -6.29
C ALA A 172 -13.19 -0.90 -7.10
N THR A 173 -14.28 -1.39 -6.52
CA THR A 173 -15.62 -1.26 -7.11
C THR A 173 -16.48 -0.44 -6.17
N GLU A 174 -17.03 0.65 -6.69
CA GLU A 174 -18.02 1.44 -5.97
C GLU A 174 -19.30 0.63 -5.74
N VAL A 175 -19.80 0.68 -4.52
CA VAL A 175 -20.99 -0.03 -4.07
C VAL A 175 -21.74 0.85 -3.09
N ASP A 176 -23.07 0.80 -3.12
CA ASP A 176 -23.88 1.38 -2.04
C ASP A 176 -23.85 0.46 -0.83
N LEU A 177 -23.14 0.86 0.23
CA LEU A 177 -23.06 0.12 1.50
C LEU A 177 -24.03 0.66 2.56
N GLY A 178 -24.85 1.65 2.20
CA GLY A 178 -25.88 2.25 3.06
C GLY A 178 -25.30 3.12 4.18
N LEU A 179 -24.23 3.87 3.91
CA LEU A 179 -23.63 4.84 4.86
C LEU A 179 -24.19 6.27 4.70
N GLY A 180 -25.02 6.52 3.69
CA GLY A 180 -25.64 7.83 3.42
C GLY A 180 -25.32 8.34 2.03
N VAL A 181 -25.99 9.42 1.63
CA VAL A 181 -25.94 9.96 0.26
C VAL A 181 -24.61 10.65 -0.06
N GLU A 182 -23.85 11.08 0.97
CA GLU A 182 -22.60 11.85 0.82
C GLU A 182 -21.32 11.01 1.05
N ILE A 183 -21.45 9.68 1.13
CA ILE A 183 -20.32 8.75 1.37
C ILE A 183 -20.24 7.75 0.22
N ALA A 184 -19.22 7.88 -0.62
CA ALA A 184 -18.92 6.90 -1.65
C ALA A 184 -18.16 5.73 -1.01
N THR A 185 -18.68 4.51 -1.15
CA THR A 185 -18.02 3.33 -0.59
C THR A 185 -17.51 2.40 -1.67
N LYS A 186 -16.30 1.87 -1.48
CA LYS A 186 -15.68 0.95 -2.43
C LYS A 186 -15.21 -0.31 -1.72
N VAL A 187 -15.39 -1.46 -2.35
CA VAL A 187 -14.71 -2.69 -1.94
C VAL A 187 -13.43 -2.82 -2.74
N VAL A 188 -12.32 -3.09 -2.05
CA VAL A 188 -11.00 -3.22 -2.65
C VAL A 188 -10.59 -4.68 -2.70
N TYR A 189 -10.09 -5.11 -3.87
CA TYR A 189 -9.72 -6.47 -4.20
C TYR A 189 -8.27 -6.55 -4.68
N GLU A 190 -7.67 -7.71 -4.51
CA GLU A 190 -6.38 -8.02 -5.12
C GLU A 190 -6.50 -8.03 -6.65
N ALA A 191 -5.56 -7.39 -7.33
CA ALA A 191 -5.54 -7.37 -8.78
C ALA A 191 -5.22 -8.77 -9.36
N LYS A 192 -5.83 -9.10 -10.51
CA LYS A 192 -5.66 -10.34 -11.31
C LYS A 192 -6.01 -11.67 -10.63
N GLY A 193 -7.00 -12.38 -11.19
CA GLY A 193 -7.25 -13.82 -10.94
C GLY A 193 -7.70 -14.19 -9.52
N SER A 194 -7.56 -13.29 -8.56
CA SER A 194 -7.92 -13.46 -7.17
C SER A 194 -9.30 -12.84 -6.87
N SER A 195 -10.11 -13.56 -6.10
CA SER A 195 -11.33 -13.02 -5.49
C SER A 195 -11.12 -12.47 -4.08
N LYS A 196 -9.85 -12.35 -3.65
CA LYS A 196 -9.49 -11.91 -2.31
C LYS A 196 -9.89 -10.45 -2.12
N ILE A 197 -10.66 -10.22 -1.07
CA ILE A 197 -11.02 -8.87 -0.60
C ILE A 197 -9.87 -8.38 0.29
N LEU A 198 -9.29 -7.26 -0.09
CA LEU A 198 -8.23 -6.59 0.68
C LEU A 198 -8.82 -5.65 1.73
N GLY A 199 -9.99 -5.06 1.46
CA GLY A 199 -10.63 -4.15 2.40
C GLY A 199 -11.84 -3.44 1.84
N VAL A 200 -12.33 -2.49 2.61
CA VAL A 200 -13.40 -1.57 2.22
C VAL A 200 -12.94 -0.14 2.50
N THR A 201 -13.23 0.77 1.59
CA THR A 201 -13.00 2.20 1.78
C THR A 201 -14.31 2.98 1.78
N ALA A 202 -14.32 4.10 2.50
CA ALA A 202 -15.40 5.07 2.54
C ALA A 202 -14.81 6.46 2.31
N GLU A 203 -15.29 7.17 1.31
CA GLU A 203 -14.81 8.48 0.89
C GLU A 203 -15.86 9.54 1.19
N ILE A 204 -15.45 10.62 1.85
CA ILE A 204 -16.32 11.73 2.26
C ILE A 204 -15.84 13.01 1.59
N GLY A 205 -16.80 13.80 1.10
CA GLY A 205 -16.53 15.05 0.40
C GLY A 205 -16.12 14.86 -1.05
N VAL A 206 -16.44 13.69 -1.63
CA VAL A 206 -16.46 13.40 -3.07
C VAL A 206 -17.81 13.85 -3.62
N GLY A 207 -17.83 14.55 -4.75
CA GLY A 207 -19.08 14.87 -5.43
C GLY A 207 -19.81 13.57 -5.76
N GLU A 208 -21.13 13.56 -5.65
CA GLU A 208 -21.94 12.41 -6.07
C GLU A 208 -21.68 12.17 -7.57
N GLU A 209 -21.07 11.04 -7.90
CA GLU A 209 -21.10 10.52 -9.25
C GLU A 209 -22.23 9.50 -9.36
N ASP A 210 -23.19 9.78 -10.22
CA ASP A 210 -24.26 8.83 -10.56
C ASP A 210 -23.65 7.68 -11.39
N GLY A 211 -23.10 6.66 -10.72
CA GLY A 211 -22.48 5.52 -11.41
C GLY A 211 -21.95 4.43 -10.50
N VAL A 212 -21.81 3.22 -11.05
CA VAL A 212 -20.95 2.19 -10.44
C VAL A 212 -19.61 2.30 -11.14
N ASN A 213 -18.62 2.88 -10.48
CA ASN A 213 -17.30 3.07 -11.03
C ASN A 213 -16.34 1.97 -10.57
N GLU A 214 -15.56 1.46 -11.51
CA GLU A 214 -14.38 0.66 -11.19
C GLU A 214 -13.15 1.58 -11.20
N GLN A 215 -12.25 1.37 -10.25
CA GLN A 215 -11.03 2.15 -10.10
C GLN A 215 -9.84 1.21 -9.96
N GLU A 216 -8.80 1.43 -10.76
CA GLU A 216 -7.51 0.75 -10.56
C GLU A 216 -6.66 1.60 -9.63
N ILE A 217 -6.12 0.97 -8.59
CA ILE A 217 -5.35 1.66 -7.57
C ILE A 217 -3.98 1.00 -7.47
N TYR A 218 -2.92 1.80 -7.49
CA TYR A 218 -1.59 1.37 -7.05
C TYR A 218 -1.20 2.09 -5.77
N THR A 219 -0.88 1.34 -4.73
CA THR A 219 -0.47 1.87 -3.44
C THR A 219 1.03 1.75 -3.25
N PHE A 220 1.67 2.87 -2.98
CA PHE A 220 3.06 3.01 -2.56
C PHE A 220 3.11 3.03 -1.03
N VAL A 221 3.88 2.14 -0.40
CA VAL A 221 4.08 2.15 1.06
C VAL A 221 5.48 2.67 1.39
N PHE A 222 5.57 3.79 2.11
CA PHE A 222 6.83 4.49 2.43
C PHE A 222 7.53 4.00 3.70
N GLY A 223 6.98 2.98 4.36
CA GLY A 223 7.56 2.32 5.54
C GLY A 223 6.67 2.46 6.78
N THR A 224 6.90 1.61 7.80
CA THR A 224 6.09 1.63 9.03
C THR A 224 6.80 2.21 10.23
N GLN A 225 6.14 3.00 11.07
CA GLN A 225 6.70 3.48 12.33
C GLN A 225 6.59 2.34 13.37
N ASP A 226 7.74 1.89 13.88
CA ASP A 226 7.82 0.93 14.99
C ASP A 226 7.78 1.67 16.33
N LEU A 227 6.78 1.39 17.16
CA LEU A 227 6.79 1.71 18.59
C LEU A 227 7.02 0.44 19.41
N GLY A 228 8.25 -0.08 19.38
CA GLY A 228 8.84 -0.93 20.42
C GLY A 228 8.20 -2.32 20.66
N GLY A 229 8.78 -3.35 20.06
CA GLY A 229 8.55 -4.77 20.39
C GLY A 229 9.40 -5.70 19.53
N PHE A 230 9.12 -7.01 19.52
CA PHE A 230 9.78 -8.07 18.71
C PHE A 230 9.59 -7.90 17.18
N PHE A 231 9.44 -6.67 16.69
CA PHE A 231 9.00 -6.35 15.33
C PHE A 231 10.18 -6.15 14.38
N ARG A 232 10.04 -6.70 13.17
CA ARG A 232 11.01 -6.59 12.07
C ARG A 232 11.06 -5.11 11.63
N LYS A 233 12.25 -4.56 11.42
CA LYS A 233 12.40 -3.16 10.97
C LYS A 233 11.70 -2.96 9.62
N THR A 234 11.02 -1.84 9.50
CA THR A 234 10.21 -1.47 8.32
C THR A 234 10.32 0.00 7.93
N TYR A 235 10.59 0.89 8.89
CA TYR A 235 10.91 2.30 8.63
C TYR A 235 12.31 2.42 8.02
N GLN A 236 12.39 3.04 6.86
CA GLN A 236 13.65 3.47 6.29
C GLN A 236 13.79 4.98 6.41
N THR A 237 14.94 5.43 6.90
CA THR A 237 15.33 6.84 6.74
C THR A 237 15.47 7.13 5.25
N GLU A 238 14.91 8.25 4.82
CA GLU A 238 15.02 8.76 3.45
C GLU A 238 16.49 8.83 2.98
N ARG A 239 16.70 8.57 1.69
CA ARG A 239 18.01 8.50 1.03
C ARG A 239 17.97 9.19 -0.33
N SER A 240 19.11 9.22 -0.99
CA SER A 240 19.27 9.89 -2.29
C SER A 240 18.39 9.27 -3.39
N ASN A 241 18.05 7.99 -3.29
CA ASN A 241 17.28 7.29 -4.31
C ASN A 241 16.11 6.50 -3.72
N LEU A 242 15.04 6.38 -4.50
CA LEU A 242 13.86 5.56 -4.19
C LEU A 242 13.67 4.50 -5.26
N LEU A 243 13.82 3.23 -4.89
CA LEU A 243 13.46 2.08 -5.71
C LEU A 243 12.09 1.54 -5.30
N ILE A 244 11.36 0.95 -6.21
CA ILE A 244 10.20 0.09 -5.91
C ILE A 244 10.48 -1.31 -6.43
N ILE A 245 10.25 -2.31 -5.59
CA ILE A 245 10.04 -3.68 -6.04
C ILE A 245 8.57 -3.76 -6.45
N GLU A 246 8.34 -3.78 -7.76
CA GLU A 246 7.01 -3.68 -8.35
C GLU A 246 6.28 -5.00 -8.24
N SER A 247 6.96 -6.07 -8.63
CA SER A 247 6.41 -7.41 -8.63
C SER A 247 7.47 -8.50 -8.44
N ILE A 248 7.02 -9.61 -7.89
CA ILE A 248 7.72 -10.89 -7.88
C ILE A 248 6.83 -11.88 -8.61
N LYS A 249 7.37 -12.56 -9.62
CA LYS A 249 6.66 -13.58 -10.39
C LYS A 249 7.28 -14.94 -10.12
N CYS A 250 6.45 -15.88 -9.71
CA CYS A 250 6.82 -17.29 -9.58
C CYS A 250 6.70 -17.95 -10.96
N ILE A 251 7.82 -18.40 -11.52
CA ILE A 251 7.82 -19.16 -12.78
C ILE A 251 7.80 -20.64 -12.44
N HIS A 252 8.71 -21.10 -11.59
CA HIS A 252 8.71 -22.47 -11.08
C HIS A 252 8.99 -22.46 -9.57
N PRO A 253 8.01 -22.84 -8.72
CA PRO A 253 8.20 -22.90 -7.28
C PRO A 253 9.10 -24.07 -6.89
N LYS A 254 9.67 -24.00 -5.69
CA LYS A 254 10.30 -25.14 -5.03
C LYS A 254 9.21 -26.13 -4.60
N ASN A 255 9.46 -27.43 -4.74
CA ASN A 255 8.53 -28.43 -4.22
C ASN A 255 8.97 -28.84 -2.81
N ASP A 256 8.34 -28.24 -1.80
CA ASP A 256 8.61 -28.48 -0.38
C ASP A 256 7.89 -29.73 0.17
N GLY A 257 7.00 -30.33 -0.63
CA GLY A 257 6.18 -31.49 -0.24
C GLY A 257 4.91 -31.14 0.54
N THR A 258 4.60 -29.86 0.73
CA THR A 258 3.46 -29.34 1.50
C THR A 258 2.48 -28.50 0.68
N GLY A 259 2.46 -28.64 -0.63
CA GLY A 259 1.47 -27.98 -1.48
C GLY A 259 1.97 -27.87 -2.91
N ASP A 260 1.32 -27.02 -3.70
CA ASP A 260 1.82 -26.51 -4.98
C ASP A 260 2.15 -25.01 -4.92
N GLU A 261 2.22 -24.45 -3.71
CA GLU A 261 2.48 -23.05 -3.40
C GLU A 261 3.76 -22.93 -2.57
N ASN A 262 4.45 -21.79 -2.70
CA ASN A 262 5.52 -21.39 -1.79
C ASN A 262 5.08 -20.15 -1.01
N GLU A 263 5.46 -20.10 0.25
CA GLU A 263 5.17 -19.05 1.21
C GLU A 263 6.23 -17.95 1.11
N ILE A 264 6.13 -17.14 0.05
CA ILE A 264 7.19 -16.21 -0.34
C ILE A 264 7.24 -14.97 0.55
N PHE A 265 8.42 -14.69 1.09
CA PHE A 265 8.78 -13.36 1.59
C PHE A 265 10.19 -13.00 1.13
N PHE A 266 10.52 -11.71 1.15
CA PHE A 266 11.88 -11.26 0.91
C PHE A 266 12.42 -10.40 2.04
N THR A 267 13.74 -10.38 2.14
CA THR A 267 14.46 -9.42 2.96
C THR A 267 15.32 -8.55 2.08
N PHE A 268 15.60 -7.33 2.53
CA PHE A 268 16.49 -6.44 1.82
C PHE A 268 17.39 -5.61 2.72
N ARG A 269 18.58 -5.28 2.22
CA ARG A 269 19.53 -4.35 2.83
C ARG A 269 19.85 -3.24 1.84
N ALA A 270 19.64 -1.99 2.24
CA ALA A 270 20.13 -0.85 1.50
C ALA A 270 21.50 -0.44 2.05
N ASP A 271 22.47 -0.27 1.15
CA ASP A 271 23.82 0.20 1.42
C ASP A 271 24.50 -0.59 2.55
N ASN A 272 25.03 0.13 3.56
CA ASN A 272 25.77 -0.45 4.68
C ASN A 272 24.87 -0.83 5.87
N ILE A 273 23.55 -0.94 5.68
CA ILE A 273 22.63 -1.32 6.77
C ILE A 273 22.86 -2.80 7.13
N THR A 274 23.26 -3.05 8.38
CA THR A 274 23.57 -4.40 8.87
C THR A 274 22.35 -5.28 9.09
N ASN A 275 21.24 -4.70 9.55
CA ASN A 275 20.02 -5.46 9.84
C ASN A 275 19.07 -5.36 8.65
N PRO A 276 18.66 -6.48 8.04
CA PRO A 276 17.76 -6.45 6.90
C PRO A 276 16.35 -6.01 7.30
N TYR A 277 15.65 -5.44 6.34
CA TYR A 277 14.20 -5.22 6.35
C TYR A 277 13.50 -6.45 5.80
N TYR A 278 12.24 -6.66 6.18
CA TYR A 278 11.43 -7.81 5.78
C TYR A 278 10.18 -7.36 5.03
N TYR A 279 9.72 -8.15 4.06
CA TYR A 279 8.49 -7.89 3.33
C TYR A 279 7.85 -9.20 2.80
N PRO A 280 6.54 -9.47 3.04
CA PRO A 280 5.65 -8.72 3.92
C PRO A 280 6.21 -8.65 5.34
N THR A 281 5.79 -7.65 6.11
CA THR A 281 6.45 -7.42 7.42
C THR A 281 6.13 -8.53 8.40
N TYR A 282 4.89 -9.02 8.38
CA TYR A 282 4.35 -9.94 9.39
C TYR A 282 3.84 -11.25 8.81
N ASP A 283 4.03 -11.47 7.52
CA ASP A 283 3.43 -12.58 6.78
C ASP A 283 4.32 -12.95 5.59
N TYR A 284 3.80 -13.82 4.75
CA TYR A 284 4.31 -14.21 3.46
C TYR A 284 3.20 -14.10 2.40
N MET A 285 3.56 -14.30 1.14
CA MET A 285 2.62 -14.43 0.03
C MET A 285 2.67 -15.85 -0.53
N SER A 286 1.58 -16.60 -0.43
CA SER A 286 1.49 -17.93 -1.06
C SER A 286 1.43 -17.78 -2.59
N MET A 287 2.44 -18.32 -3.27
CA MET A 287 2.65 -18.18 -4.71
C MET A 287 2.82 -19.55 -5.38
N LYS A 288 1.98 -19.83 -6.38
CA LYS A 288 2.16 -20.98 -7.28
C LYS A 288 2.75 -20.56 -8.63
N GLU A 289 3.09 -21.56 -9.43
CA GLU A 289 3.55 -21.37 -10.81
C GLU A 289 2.64 -20.42 -11.61
N GLY A 290 3.25 -19.40 -12.20
CA GLY A 290 2.59 -18.37 -13.00
C GLY A 290 2.04 -17.19 -12.20
N TYR A 291 2.00 -17.24 -10.86
CA TYR A 291 1.51 -16.14 -10.04
C TYR A 291 2.47 -14.95 -10.03
N THR A 292 1.89 -13.76 -9.91
CA THR A 292 2.63 -12.50 -9.78
C THR A 292 2.13 -11.78 -8.54
N TRP A 293 3.02 -11.60 -7.57
CA TRP A 293 2.79 -10.78 -6.40
C TRP A 293 3.20 -9.34 -6.72
N ASN A 294 2.24 -8.45 -6.84
CA ASN A 294 2.47 -7.02 -7.03
C ASN A 294 2.78 -6.38 -5.68
N CYS A 295 4.04 -6.49 -5.23
CA CYS A 295 4.42 -6.14 -3.86
C CYS A 295 4.40 -4.64 -3.56
N GLY A 296 4.75 -3.78 -4.52
CA GLY A 296 4.76 -2.32 -4.34
C GLY A 296 5.65 -1.81 -3.20
N ARG A 297 6.72 -2.56 -2.87
CA ARG A 297 7.59 -2.22 -1.75
C ARG A 297 8.60 -1.17 -2.15
N SER A 298 8.46 0.03 -1.58
CA SER A 298 9.46 1.09 -1.75
C SER A 298 10.70 0.87 -0.88
N ILE A 299 11.87 1.21 -1.42
CA ILE A 299 13.19 1.05 -0.81
C ILE A 299 14.02 2.31 -1.02
N TRP A 300 14.33 3.01 0.07
CA TRP A 300 15.29 4.12 0.09
C TRP A 300 16.74 3.60 0.13
N PHE A 301 17.61 4.11 -0.75
CA PHE A 301 19.03 3.71 -0.84
C PHE A 301 19.93 4.79 -1.47
N ASP A 302 21.24 4.73 -1.23
CA ASP A 302 22.23 5.65 -1.80
C ASP A 302 22.96 5.02 -3.02
N GLU A 303 23.40 3.76 -2.93
CA GLU A 303 24.23 3.11 -3.94
C GLU A 303 23.73 1.70 -4.32
N THR A 304 23.44 0.86 -3.33
CA THR A 304 23.16 -0.57 -3.56
C THR A 304 22.03 -1.11 -2.69
N ILE A 305 21.29 -2.08 -3.21
CA ILE A 305 20.34 -2.90 -2.46
C ILE A 305 20.70 -4.37 -2.64
N GLU A 306 20.68 -5.15 -1.56
CA GLU A 306 20.77 -6.61 -1.60
C GLU A 306 19.41 -7.19 -1.21
N ILE A 307 18.87 -8.11 -2.01
CA ILE A 307 17.58 -8.78 -1.77
C ILE A 307 17.80 -10.28 -1.65
N PHE A 308 17.17 -10.88 -0.64
CA PHE A 308 17.06 -12.33 -0.50
C PHE A 308 15.59 -12.74 -0.53
N LEU A 309 15.25 -13.78 -1.30
CA LEU A 309 13.92 -14.38 -1.32
C LEU A 309 13.94 -15.66 -0.48
N TYR A 310 12.84 -15.93 0.21
CA TYR A 310 12.68 -17.08 1.12
C TYR A 310 11.32 -17.72 0.92
N ASP A 311 11.25 -19.01 1.26
CA ASP A 311 10.04 -19.81 1.42
C ASP A 311 9.80 -20.03 2.93
N ASP A 312 8.67 -19.58 3.49
CA ASP A 312 8.37 -19.72 4.92
C ASP A 312 7.54 -20.97 5.23
N ASP A 313 8.22 -22.04 5.68
CA ASP A 313 7.60 -23.29 6.12
C ASP A 313 6.80 -23.19 7.44
N GLY A 314 6.44 -21.97 7.87
CA GLY A 314 5.55 -21.72 9.02
C GLY A 314 6.23 -21.72 10.39
N ASN A 315 7.56 -21.81 10.46
CA ASN A 315 8.33 -21.71 11.71
C ASN A 315 9.23 -20.45 11.77
N GLY A 316 9.10 -19.55 10.78
CA GLY A 316 9.82 -18.30 10.67
C GLY A 316 11.26 -18.44 10.16
N VAL A 317 11.95 -17.32 9.97
CA VAL A 317 13.23 -17.14 9.23
C VAL A 317 14.34 -18.16 9.52
N ARG A 318 14.36 -18.80 10.69
CA ARG A 318 15.40 -19.79 11.04
C ARG A 318 15.18 -21.16 10.39
N ASP A 319 13.94 -21.46 10.06
CA ASP A 319 13.50 -22.69 9.45
C ASP A 319 12.92 -22.44 8.05
N SER A 320 12.96 -21.20 7.56
CA SER A 320 12.59 -20.83 6.19
C SER A 320 13.71 -21.19 5.21
N ASP A 321 13.33 -21.73 4.06
CA ASP A 321 14.27 -22.09 3.01
C ASP A 321 14.67 -20.86 2.18
N ILE A 322 15.98 -20.65 2.02
CA ILE A 322 16.48 -19.55 1.19
C ILE A 322 16.27 -19.91 -0.28
N ILE A 323 15.46 -19.12 -0.98
CA ILE A 323 15.25 -19.27 -2.43
C ILE A 323 16.40 -18.65 -3.22
N THR A 324 17.05 -17.59 -2.74
CA THR A 324 18.20 -16.98 -3.42
C THR A 324 19.52 -17.49 -2.85
N GLU A 325 20.23 -18.42 -3.51
CA GLU A 325 21.54 -18.91 -3.06
C GLU A 325 22.53 -17.76 -2.74
N ASP A 326 22.50 -16.71 -3.57
CA ASP A 326 23.19 -15.44 -3.38
C ASP A 326 22.19 -14.27 -3.44
N PRO A 327 22.44 -13.15 -2.72
CA PRO A 327 21.54 -12.00 -2.81
C PRO A 327 21.50 -11.42 -4.21
N ILE A 328 20.31 -11.05 -4.66
CA ILE A 328 20.16 -10.17 -5.82
C ILE A 328 20.73 -8.81 -5.44
N ARG A 329 21.79 -8.41 -6.13
CA ARG A 329 22.41 -7.10 -5.97
C ARG A 329 21.89 -6.13 -7.01
N ILE A 330 21.19 -5.11 -6.54
CA ILE A 330 20.69 -3.99 -7.34
C ILE A 330 21.62 -2.81 -7.09
N ASN A 331 22.21 -2.26 -8.14
CA ASN A 331 23.04 -1.06 -8.06
C ASN A 331 22.34 0.12 -8.74
N VAL A 332 22.46 1.34 -8.22
CA VAL A 332 21.87 2.53 -8.85
C VAL A 332 22.27 2.68 -10.33
N LEU A 333 23.48 2.24 -10.70
CA LEU A 333 23.98 2.30 -12.07
C LEU A 333 23.26 1.34 -13.02
N ASP A 334 22.55 0.33 -12.49
CA ASP A 334 21.72 -0.58 -13.29
C ASP A 334 20.59 0.15 -14.02
N PHE A 335 20.18 1.31 -13.51
CA PHE A 335 19.06 2.09 -14.04
C PHE A 335 19.49 3.25 -14.95
N LYS A 336 20.77 3.31 -15.35
CA LYS A 336 21.29 4.38 -16.22
C LYS A 336 20.59 4.49 -17.57
N SER A 337 20.21 3.34 -18.14
CA SER A 337 19.62 3.26 -19.49
C SER A 337 18.11 3.03 -19.48
N THR A 338 17.59 2.47 -18.40
CA THR A 338 16.16 2.20 -18.21
C THR A 338 15.81 2.36 -16.75
N PRO A 339 14.71 3.03 -16.41
CA PRO A 339 14.25 3.15 -15.03
C PRO A 339 13.74 1.83 -14.44
N SER A 340 13.40 0.82 -15.25
CA SER A 340 12.95 -0.51 -14.80
C SER A 340 13.89 -1.62 -15.25
N LYS A 341 14.07 -2.65 -14.42
CA LYS A 341 14.89 -3.83 -14.68
C LYS A 341 14.32 -5.08 -14.05
N VAL A 342 14.42 -6.21 -14.75
CA VAL A 342 14.04 -7.54 -14.27
C VAL A 342 15.28 -8.30 -13.84
N TYR A 343 15.22 -8.89 -12.65
CA TYR A 343 16.23 -9.75 -12.07
C TYR A 343 15.70 -11.18 -12.01
N LYS A 344 16.47 -12.14 -12.54
CA LYS A 344 16.09 -13.56 -12.59
C LYS A 344 16.80 -14.34 -11.49
N ILE A 345 16.05 -15.19 -10.80
CA ILE A 345 16.54 -16.26 -9.94
C ILE A 345 16.27 -17.54 -10.71
N ASP A 346 17.30 -18.31 -11.02
CA ASP A 346 17.20 -19.58 -11.76
C ASP A 346 18.32 -20.50 -11.28
N TYR A 347 17.94 -21.56 -10.56
CA TYR A 347 18.87 -22.59 -10.10
C TYR A 347 18.14 -23.92 -9.87
N LYS A 348 18.91 -24.96 -9.55
CA LYS A 348 18.37 -26.30 -9.26
C LYS A 348 18.68 -26.70 -7.83
N ASP A 349 17.66 -27.14 -7.11
CA ASP A 349 17.80 -27.81 -5.82
C ASP A 349 17.25 -29.23 -5.95
N GLY A 350 18.14 -30.23 -5.89
CA GLY A 350 17.77 -31.63 -6.11
C GLY A 350 17.14 -31.89 -7.50
N LEU A 351 15.85 -32.20 -7.52
CA LEU A 351 15.06 -32.45 -8.73
C LEU A 351 14.27 -31.23 -9.21
N ASP A 352 14.21 -30.18 -8.40
CA ASP A 352 13.41 -29.00 -8.69
C ASP A 352 14.24 -27.98 -9.48
N ASN A 353 13.59 -27.31 -10.43
CA ASN A 353 14.12 -26.11 -11.05
C ASN A 353 13.34 -24.94 -10.46
N ILE A 354 14.02 -24.07 -9.74
CA ILE A 354 13.39 -22.97 -9.02
C ILE A 354 13.63 -21.70 -9.83
N GLU A 355 12.56 -21.05 -10.28
CA GLU A 355 12.64 -19.86 -11.13
C GLU A 355 11.69 -18.75 -10.67
N TYR A 356 12.25 -17.55 -10.45
CA TYR A 356 11.52 -16.33 -10.11
C TYR A 356 12.04 -15.13 -10.90
N GLU A 357 11.14 -14.17 -11.14
CA GLU A 357 11.48 -12.85 -11.69
C GLU A 357 11.10 -11.75 -10.69
N ILE A 358 12.05 -10.87 -10.37
CA ILE A 358 11.81 -9.66 -9.58
C ILE A 358 11.90 -8.46 -10.52
N THR A 359 10.82 -7.71 -10.62
CA THR A 359 10.78 -6.44 -11.37
C THR A 359 10.97 -5.28 -10.42
N ALA A 360 11.97 -4.44 -10.68
CA ALA A 360 12.25 -3.26 -9.87
C ALA A 360 12.37 -2.01 -10.73
N THR A 361 11.87 -0.88 -10.21
CA THR A 361 11.91 0.42 -10.88
C THR A 361 12.44 1.51 -9.97
N LEU A 362 13.36 2.31 -10.50
CA LEU A 362 13.86 3.52 -9.87
C LEU A 362 12.86 4.66 -10.11
N ILE A 363 12.35 5.24 -9.01
CA ILE A 363 11.33 6.30 -9.01
C ILE A 363 11.96 7.67 -8.92
N ALA A 364 12.86 7.84 -7.95
CA ALA A 364 13.54 9.10 -7.70
C ALA A 364 15.05 8.89 -7.61
N ASN A 365 15.80 9.85 -8.14
CA ASN A 365 17.25 9.92 -8.08
C ASN A 365 17.64 11.38 -7.78
N HIS A 366 17.82 11.67 -6.50
CA HIS A 366 18.34 12.95 -6.04
C HIS A 366 19.87 12.86 -6.03
N LYS A 367 20.50 13.63 -6.93
CA LYS A 367 21.94 13.85 -6.92
C LYS A 367 22.34 15.03 -6.07
#